data_AF-D3DZN0-F1
#
_entry.id   AF-D3DZN0-F1
#
_cell.length_a   1.000
_cell.length_b   1.000
_cell.length_c   1.000
_cell.angle_alpha   90.00
_cell.angle_beta   90.00
_cell.angle_gamma   90.00
#
_symmetry.space_group_name_H-M   'P 1'
#
loop_
_entity.id
_entity.type
_entity.pdbx_description
1 polymer ?
#
loop_
_entity_poly.entity_id
_entity_poly.type
_entity_poly.pdbx_seq_one_letter_code
_entity_poly.pdbx_strand_id
1 'polypeptide(L)'
;MANTFFSKIVKSLWVLASFIPTLNGLGFAYIGAKEFKNNWIIEGVIYEIPWFLLFIFVNNEDLGVFFATIGLLGMAVSFVRSLYVYYKHKDILIDDDAESRISTEKSITSFWVIFSVIIFLNGLGLIYVGFKRNVRQWILEGAFFEFLWLLFFITPSNKALNSFIISLGFIGMILSVIRTFMVYFEEERMDGGFYSPTAVKKEPPAQNPIENTINSYSENNLSDDDIVPEFKGYKTQVEDLKDAFKTKEDNVNNLLSKRFTKEELSYGRFKSVVNEFHKTFYSQADSTLTMINLAPEYSERVDETIKNKIGLMDSLLGEMNNLLEELILNDGLPEKSDEEITELFENMHNLINSVDDYNKE
;
A
#
# COMPACT_ATOMS: atom_id res chain seq x y z
N MET A 1 11.59 -7.30 11.04
CA MET A 1 10.22 -7.37 10.48
C MET A 1 9.28 -6.43 11.24
N ALA A 2 9.53 -5.11 11.20
CA ALA A 2 8.78 -4.09 11.94
C ALA A 2 8.62 -2.76 11.17
N ASN A 3 8.81 -2.78 9.83
CA ASN A 3 9.00 -1.55 9.03
C ASN A 3 7.92 -1.28 7.96
N THR A 4 6.79 -1.98 7.94
CA THR A 4 5.76 -1.77 6.91
C THR A 4 4.78 -0.65 7.24
N PHE A 5 4.44 -0.44 8.53
CA PHE A 5 3.49 0.60 8.90
C PHE A 5 4.13 1.99 9.02
N PHE A 6 5.32 2.07 9.64
CA PHE A 6 6.05 3.33 9.73
C PHE A 6 6.46 3.83 8.34
N SER A 7 6.87 2.94 7.43
CA SER A 7 7.16 3.33 6.04
C SER A 7 5.91 3.80 5.31
N LYS A 8 4.73 3.18 5.50
CA LYS A 8 3.46 3.67 4.95
C LYS A 8 3.08 5.04 5.50
N ILE A 9 3.22 5.27 6.80
CA ILE A 9 2.99 6.57 7.43
C ILE A 9 3.95 7.62 6.86
N VAL A 10 5.25 7.30 6.75
CA VAL A 10 6.28 8.18 6.19
C VAL A 10 6.02 8.46 4.70
N LYS A 11 5.61 7.45 3.91
CA LYS A 11 5.20 7.59 2.51
C LYS A 11 3.93 8.43 2.36
N SER A 12 3.01 8.43 3.33
CA SER A 12 1.82 9.30 3.36
C SER A 12 2.03 10.63 4.08
N LEU A 13 3.20 10.85 4.70
CA LEU A 13 3.45 11.99 5.59
C LEU A 13 3.40 13.33 4.85
N TRP A 14 3.67 13.32 3.53
CA TRP A 14 3.55 14.51 2.70
C TRP A 14 2.08 14.98 2.57
N VAL A 15 1.12 14.06 2.61
CA VAL A 15 -0.31 14.40 2.68
C VAL A 15 -0.61 15.03 4.03
N LEU A 16 -0.06 14.48 5.12
CA LEU A 16 -0.16 15.09 6.46
C LEU A 16 0.49 16.48 6.53
N ALA A 17 1.63 16.67 5.87
CA ALA A 17 2.27 17.99 5.77
C ALA A 17 1.36 19.01 5.08
N SER A 18 0.53 18.59 4.11
CA SER A 18 -0.49 19.46 3.48
C SER A 18 -1.54 20.03 4.45
N PHE A 19 -1.66 19.49 5.67
CA PHE A 19 -2.55 19.98 6.73
C PHE A 19 -1.90 20.88 7.76
N ILE A 20 -0.58 21.05 7.72
CA ILE A 20 0.10 21.90 8.70
C ILE A 20 0.22 23.28 8.07
N PRO A 21 -0.40 24.33 8.65
CA PRO A 21 -0.16 25.71 8.24
C PRO A 21 1.36 25.96 8.20
N THR A 22 1.87 26.66 7.18
CA THR A 22 3.31 26.93 6.94
C THR A 22 4.16 25.75 6.43
N LEU A 23 3.59 24.54 6.29
CA LEU A 23 4.26 23.38 5.69
C LEU A 23 3.42 22.75 4.57
N ASN A 24 2.29 23.36 4.21
CA ASN A 24 1.31 22.76 3.33
C ASN A 24 1.81 22.64 1.88
N GLY A 25 2.67 23.56 1.46
CA GLY A 25 3.35 23.54 0.19
C GLY A 25 4.58 22.63 0.17
N LEU A 26 5.23 22.40 1.31
CA LEU A 26 6.41 21.52 1.39
C LEU A 26 6.09 20.07 1.01
N GLY A 27 4.88 19.58 1.27
CA GLY A 27 4.45 18.25 0.83
C GLY A 27 4.47 18.09 -0.69
N PHE A 28 4.02 19.12 -1.42
CA PHE A 28 4.06 19.16 -2.88
C PHE A 28 5.48 19.38 -3.44
N ALA A 29 6.28 20.20 -2.76
CA ALA A 29 7.67 20.40 -3.14
C ALA A 29 8.49 19.11 -3.00
N TYR A 30 8.27 18.37 -1.92
CA TYR A 30 8.91 17.07 -1.67
C TYR A 30 8.56 16.05 -2.75
N ILE A 31 7.27 15.85 -3.02
CA ILE A 31 6.84 14.85 -4.01
C ILE A 31 7.22 15.26 -5.44
N GLY A 32 7.18 16.56 -5.75
CA GLY A 32 7.66 17.09 -7.02
C GLY A 32 9.16 16.86 -7.22
N ALA A 33 9.97 17.03 -6.17
CA ALA A 33 11.41 16.75 -6.22
C ALA A 33 11.70 15.26 -6.36
N LYS A 34 10.95 14.40 -5.65
CA LYS A 34 11.09 12.94 -5.72
C LYS A 34 10.78 12.40 -7.12
N GLU A 35 9.73 12.92 -7.75
CA GLU A 35 9.26 12.49 -9.08
C GLU A 35 9.85 13.32 -10.24
N PHE A 36 10.81 14.20 -9.96
CA PHE A 36 11.39 15.15 -10.92
C PHE A 36 10.36 16.00 -11.71
N LYS A 37 9.22 16.31 -11.09
CA LYS A 37 8.14 17.14 -11.67
C LYS A 37 8.21 18.58 -11.17
N ASN A 38 8.87 19.44 -11.94
CA ASN A 38 9.02 20.87 -11.63
C ASN A 38 7.70 21.60 -11.34
N ASN A 39 6.60 21.23 -12.02
CA ASN A 39 5.31 21.87 -11.80
C ASN A 39 4.80 21.69 -10.35
N TRP A 40 5.02 20.51 -9.74
CA TRP A 40 4.60 20.25 -8.36
C TRP A 40 5.49 20.97 -7.35
N ILE A 41 6.77 21.15 -7.67
CA ILE A 41 7.68 21.96 -6.87
C ILE A 41 7.23 23.42 -6.84
N ILE A 42 6.96 23.99 -8.01
CA ILE A 42 6.48 25.37 -8.14
C ILE A 42 5.15 25.55 -7.41
N GLU A 43 4.22 24.60 -7.57
CA GLU A 43 2.93 24.61 -6.89
C GLU A 43 3.09 24.60 -5.36
N GLY A 44 3.97 23.73 -4.84
CA GLY A 44 4.32 23.72 -3.42
C GLY A 44 4.86 25.06 -2.93
N VAL A 45 5.79 25.67 -3.66
CA VAL A 45 6.35 26.99 -3.31
C VAL A 45 5.25 28.06 -3.27
N ILE A 46 4.31 28.05 -4.22
CA ILE A 46 3.20 29.01 -4.26
C ILE A 46 2.34 28.95 -2.99
N TYR A 47 2.08 27.74 -2.47
CA TYR A 47 1.30 27.58 -1.24
C TYR A 47 2.00 28.12 0.02
N GLU A 48 3.33 28.26 0.00
CA GLU A 48 4.09 28.81 1.14
C GLU A 48 4.22 30.34 1.12
N ILE A 49 4.03 30.99 -0.04
CA ILE A 49 4.17 32.44 -0.19
C ILE A 49 3.28 33.22 0.81
N PRO A 50 1.98 32.90 0.98
CA PRO A 50 1.14 33.62 1.94
C PRO A 50 1.65 33.52 3.38
N TRP A 51 2.19 32.38 3.78
CA TRP A 51 2.73 32.18 5.13
C TRP A 51 4.03 32.94 5.35
N PHE A 52 4.89 32.98 4.33
CA PHE A 52 6.11 33.78 4.38
C PHE A 52 5.80 35.28 4.45
N LEU A 53 4.82 35.75 3.67
CA LEU A 53 4.36 37.13 3.69
C LEU A 53 3.69 37.49 5.03
N LEU A 54 2.91 36.58 5.61
CA LEU A 54 2.37 36.74 6.97
C LEU A 54 3.47 37.05 7.99
N PHE A 55 4.58 36.31 7.93
CA PHE A 55 5.70 36.51 8.86
C PHE A 55 6.38 37.87 8.67
N ILE A 56 6.58 38.31 7.42
CA ILE A 56 7.14 39.62 7.11
C ILE A 56 6.24 40.76 7.61
N PHE A 57 4.93 40.60 7.43
CA PHE A 57 3.93 41.63 7.76
C PHE A 57 3.27 41.42 9.12
N VAL A 58 3.86 40.65 10.02
CA VAL A 58 3.28 40.34 11.34
C VAL A 58 2.95 41.58 12.18
N ASN A 59 3.68 42.68 11.96
CA ASN A 59 3.48 43.96 12.65
C ASN A 59 2.39 44.85 12.01
N ASN A 60 1.82 44.45 10.88
CA ASN A 60 0.75 45.17 10.19
C ASN A 60 -0.53 44.32 10.27
N GLU A 61 -1.47 44.73 11.11
CA GLU A 61 -2.67 43.94 11.42
C GLU A 61 -3.50 43.63 10.17
N ASP A 62 -3.76 44.62 9.31
CA ASP A 62 -4.58 44.46 8.11
C ASP A 62 -3.93 43.51 7.09
N LEU A 63 -2.63 43.70 6.81
CA LEU A 63 -1.89 42.82 5.89
C LEU A 63 -1.69 41.43 6.47
N GLY A 64 -1.45 41.31 7.78
CA GLY A 64 -1.35 40.03 8.47
C GLY A 64 -2.63 39.22 8.36
N VAL A 65 -3.78 39.84 8.63
CA VAL A 65 -5.11 39.19 8.48
C VAL A 65 -5.37 38.79 7.02
N PHE A 66 -5.01 39.65 6.07
CA PHE A 66 -5.14 39.36 4.63
C PHE A 66 -4.32 38.12 4.21
N PHE A 67 -3.02 38.08 4.54
CA PHE A 67 -2.16 36.94 4.20
C PHE A 67 -2.51 35.67 4.96
N ALA A 68 -2.96 35.77 6.21
CA ALA A 68 -3.49 34.63 6.95
C ALA A 68 -4.72 34.03 6.24
N THR A 69 -5.63 34.89 5.78
CA THR A 69 -6.84 34.45 5.05
C THR A 69 -6.48 33.76 3.74
N ILE A 70 -5.55 34.32 2.96
CA ILE A 70 -5.07 33.69 1.72
C ILE A 70 -4.35 32.37 2.02
N GLY A 71 -3.51 32.32 3.07
CA GLY A 71 -2.81 31.09 3.48
C GLY A 71 -3.79 29.97 3.85
N LEU A 72 -4.85 30.30 4.59
CA LEU A 72 -5.92 29.36 4.94
C LEU A 72 -6.70 28.87 3.71
N LEU A 73 -7.02 29.75 2.75
CA LEU A 73 -7.64 29.33 1.49
C LEU A 73 -6.70 28.46 0.66
N GLY A 74 -5.43 28.82 0.58
CA GLY A 74 -4.38 28.05 -0.08
C GLY A 74 -4.22 26.66 0.54
N MET A 75 -4.33 26.56 1.86
CA MET A 75 -4.31 25.30 2.60
C MET A 75 -5.49 24.39 2.23
N ALA A 76 -6.70 24.94 2.14
CA ALA A 76 -7.87 24.17 1.70
C ALA A 76 -7.70 23.65 0.26
N VAL A 77 -7.20 24.50 -0.65
CA VAL A 77 -6.93 24.10 -2.04
C VAL A 77 -5.81 23.05 -2.11
N SER A 78 -4.71 23.25 -1.40
CA SER A 78 -3.59 22.30 -1.35
C SER A 78 -4.04 20.94 -0.82
N PHE A 79 -4.96 20.91 0.14
CA PHE A 79 -5.53 19.67 0.65
C PHE A 79 -6.39 18.93 -0.39
N VAL A 80 -7.35 19.61 -1.03
CA VAL A 80 -8.17 18.99 -2.08
C VAL A 80 -7.26 18.47 -3.20
N ARG A 81 -6.21 19.23 -3.52
CA ARG A 81 -5.24 18.84 -4.54
C ARG A 81 -4.37 17.66 -4.11
N SER A 82 -3.97 17.56 -2.84
CA SER A 82 -3.10 16.48 -2.34
C SER A 82 -3.84 15.16 -2.38
N LEU A 83 -5.14 15.18 -2.02
CA LEU A 83 -6.04 14.04 -2.23
C LEU A 83 -6.15 13.66 -3.70
N TYR A 84 -6.39 14.63 -4.60
CA TYR A 84 -6.50 14.35 -6.03
C TYR A 84 -5.21 13.72 -6.59
N VAL A 85 -4.04 14.26 -6.22
CA VAL A 85 -2.74 13.74 -6.66
C VAL A 85 -2.51 12.33 -6.11
N TYR A 86 -2.81 12.11 -4.83
CA TYR A 86 -2.72 10.81 -4.17
C TYR A 86 -3.60 9.76 -4.87
N TYR A 87 -4.87 10.06 -5.12
CA TYR A 87 -5.78 9.11 -5.80
C TYR A 87 -5.39 8.88 -7.26
N LYS A 88 -4.98 9.93 -7.99
CA LYS A 88 -4.66 9.83 -9.42
C LYS A 88 -3.33 9.13 -9.70
N HIS A 89 -2.37 9.21 -8.78
CA HIS A 89 -1.03 8.64 -8.95
C HIS A 89 -0.75 7.58 -7.88
N LYS A 90 -1.79 6.92 -7.38
CA LYS A 90 -1.69 5.93 -6.30
C LYS A 90 -0.68 4.84 -6.65
N ASP A 91 -0.66 4.43 -7.91
CA ASP A 91 0.20 3.36 -8.43
C ASP A 91 1.68 3.77 -8.53
N ILE A 92 1.97 5.07 -8.63
CA ILE A 92 3.35 5.61 -8.67
C ILE A 92 3.85 5.91 -7.24
N LEU A 93 2.95 6.25 -6.33
CA LEU A 93 3.29 6.71 -4.98
C LEU A 93 3.34 5.59 -3.94
N ILE A 94 2.69 4.46 -4.23
CA ILE A 94 2.69 3.25 -3.40
C ILE A 94 3.41 2.14 -4.18
N ASP A 95 4.73 2.22 -4.14
CA ASP A 95 5.66 1.18 -4.62
C ASP A 95 5.61 -0.03 -3.65
N ASP A 96 4.48 -0.76 -3.64
CA ASP A 96 4.24 -1.98 -2.85
C ASP A 96 3.17 -2.88 -3.51
N ASP A 97 3.62 -3.87 -4.28
CA ASP A 97 2.82 -4.81 -5.08
C ASP A 97 2.13 -5.97 -4.33
N ALA A 98 1.98 -5.93 -3.00
CA ALA A 98 1.44 -7.11 -2.28
C ALA A 98 0.23 -6.88 -1.35
N GLU A 99 -0.31 -5.67 -1.21
CA GLU A 99 -1.35 -5.41 -0.19
C GLU A 99 -2.51 -4.50 -0.63
N SER A 100 -2.63 -4.20 -1.93
CA SER A 100 -3.53 -3.16 -2.43
C SER A 100 -5.01 -3.51 -2.40
N ARG A 101 -5.38 -4.80 -2.26
CA ARG A 101 -6.79 -5.23 -2.17
C ARG A 101 -7.37 -5.28 -0.76
N ILE A 102 -6.55 -5.29 0.30
CA ILE A 102 -7.03 -5.28 1.69
C ILE A 102 -7.22 -3.84 2.23
N SER A 103 -6.70 -2.81 1.55
CA SER A 103 -6.60 -1.47 2.15
C SER A 103 -7.52 -0.38 1.61
N THR A 104 -8.39 -0.62 0.63
CA THR A 104 -9.31 0.43 0.16
C THR A 104 -10.42 0.68 1.18
N GLU A 105 -11.05 -0.38 1.71
CA GLU A 105 -11.97 -0.26 2.85
C GLU A 105 -11.22 0.26 4.08
N LYS A 106 -10.02 -0.25 4.35
CA LYS A 106 -9.22 0.15 5.52
C LYS A 106 -8.80 1.63 5.47
N SER A 107 -8.44 2.14 4.28
CA SER A 107 -8.06 3.55 4.06
C SER A 107 -9.26 4.49 4.17
N ILE A 108 -10.43 4.09 3.65
CA ILE A 108 -11.68 4.84 3.82
C ILE A 108 -12.06 4.86 5.31
N THR A 109 -11.88 3.74 6.03
CA THR A 109 -12.09 3.69 7.49
C THR A 109 -11.02 4.41 8.30
N SER A 110 -9.90 4.85 7.74
CA SER A 110 -8.92 5.70 8.45
C SER A 110 -9.09 7.18 8.12
N PHE A 111 -9.93 7.53 7.14
CA PHE A 111 -10.12 8.91 6.68
C PHE A 111 -10.74 9.81 7.75
N TRP A 112 -11.45 9.25 8.73
CA TRP A 112 -11.97 10.02 9.86
C TRP A 112 -10.87 10.59 10.76
N VAL A 113 -9.69 9.96 10.80
CA VAL A 113 -8.52 10.45 11.56
C VAL A 113 -8.03 11.76 10.98
N ILE A 114 -8.14 11.93 9.66
CA ILE A 114 -7.73 13.16 8.98
C ILE A 114 -8.57 14.35 9.45
N PHE A 115 -9.88 14.16 9.64
CA PHE A 115 -10.75 15.23 10.16
C PHE A 115 -10.31 15.73 11.54
N SER A 116 -9.67 14.89 12.36
CA SER A 116 -9.15 15.30 13.69
C SER A 116 -8.09 16.39 13.62
N VAL A 117 -7.38 16.50 12.48
CA VAL A 117 -6.28 17.45 12.26
C VAL A 117 -6.79 18.77 11.66
N ILE A 118 -8.03 18.80 11.14
CA ILE A 118 -8.61 20.00 10.54
C ILE A 118 -9.22 20.89 11.63
N ILE A 119 -8.77 22.15 11.70
CA ILE A 119 -9.33 23.16 12.60
C ILE A 119 -10.83 23.30 12.30
N PHE A 120 -11.66 23.38 13.35
CA PHE A 120 -13.13 23.44 13.26
C PHE A 120 -13.84 22.14 12.80
N LEU A 121 -13.11 21.04 12.58
CA LEU A 121 -13.70 19.73 12.22
C LEU A 121 -13.10 18.57 13.02
N ASN A 122 -12.30 18.89 14.05
CA ASN A 122 -11.50 17.92 14.77
C ASN A 122 -12.35 16.94 15.61
N GLY A 123 -13.52 17.38 16.07
CA GLY A 123 -14.47 16.54 16.79
C GLY A 123 -15.27 15.61 15.88
N LEU A 124 -15.44 15.95 14.59
CA LEU A 124 -16.24 15.15 13.64
C LEU A 124 -15.72 13.72 13.47
N GLY A 125 -14.40 13.51 13.52
CA GLY A 125 -13.81 12.18 13.44
C GLY A 125 -14.27 11.26 14.58
N LEU A 126 -14.23 11.76 15.81
CA LEU A 126 -14.69 11.04 17.01
C LEU A 126 -16.21 10.83 17.00
N ILE A 127 -16.98 11.81 16.52
CA ILE A 127 -18.43 11.68 16.36
C ILE A 127 -18.76 10.55 15.39
N TYR A 128 -18.11 10.53 14.22
CA TYR A 128 -18.31 9.50 13.20
C TYR A 128 -18.05 8.09 13.75
N VAL A 129 -16.88 7.88 14.38
CA VAL A 129 -16.52 6.57 14.94
C VAL A 129 -17.42 6.19 16.10
N GLY A 130 -17.79 7.15 16.93
CA GLY A 130 -18.77 6.98 18.01
C GLY A 130 -20.11 6.47 17.51
N PHE A 131 -20.63 7.03 16.41
CA PHE A 131 -21.86 6.52 15.77
C PHE A 131 -21.65 5.14 15.15
N LYS A 132 -20.56 4.93 14.41
CA LYS A 132 -20.25 3.65 13.75
C LYS A 132 -20.18 2.48 14.73
N ARG A 133 -19.61 2.69 15.91
CA ARG A 133 -19.42 1.66 16.96
C ARG A 133 -20.46 1.74 18.09
N ASN A 134 -21.42 2.66 18.00
CA ASN A 134 -22.45 2.91 19.02
C ASN A 134 -21.87 3.23 20.43
N VAL A 135 -20.73 3.94 20.49
CA VAL A 135 -20.05 4.33 21.73
C VAL A 135 -20.38 5.79 22.06
N ARG A 136 -21.35 5.99 22.96
CA ARG A 136 -21.84 7.34 23.35
C ARG A 136 -20.75 8.28 23.85
N GLN A 137 -19.73 7.75 24.54
CA GLN A 137 -18.66 8.56 25.09
C GLN A 137 -17.88 9.30 23.99
N TRP A 138 -17.55 8.63 22.88
CA TRP A 138 -16.80 9.25 21.77
C TRP A 138 -17.61 10.32 21.05
N ILE A 139 -18.93 10.12 20.93
CA ILE A 139 -19.84 11.13 20.38
C ILE A 139 -19.83 12.39 21.25
N LEU A 140 -19.92 12.24 22.57
CA LEU A 140 -19.89 13.37 23.50
C LEU A 140 -18.54 14.09 23.52
N GLU A 141 -17.44 13.35 23.50
CA GLU A 141 -16.08 13.92 23.42
C GLU A 141 -15.89 14.71 22.12
N GLY A 142 -16.28 14.15 20.98
CA GLY A 142 -16.21 14.84 19.68
C GLY A 142 -17.09 16.10 19.64
N ALA A 143 -18.32 16.02 20.15
CA ALA A 143 -19.21 17.18 20.24
C ALA A 143 -18.66 18.28 21.15
N PHE A 144 -17.98 17.92 22.24
CA PHE A 144 -17.32 18.89 23.11
C PHE A 144 -16.21 19.66 22.39
N PHE A 145 -15.40 18.98 21.58
CA PHE A 145 -14.36 19.65 20.79
C PHE A 145 -14.93 20.61 19.75
N GLU A 146 -16.03 20.25 19.07
CA GLU A 146 -16.72 21.17 18.16
C GLU A 146 -17.38 22.34 18.89
N PHE A 147 -17.88 22.10 20.09
CA PHE A 147 -18.50 23.15 20.90
C PHE A 147 -17.49 24.25 21.30
N LEU A 148 -16.25 23.89 21.60
CA LEU A 148 -15.19 24.87 21.89
C LEU A 148 -14.97 25.83 20.71
N TRP A 149 -15.10 25.33 19.49
CA TRP A 149 -15.04 26.15 18.29
C TRP A 149 -16.29 27.00 18.05
N LEU A 150 -17.48 26.46 18.33
CA LEU A 150 -18.71 27.26 18.26
C LEU A 150 -18.70 28.44 19.23
N LEU A 151 -18.10 28.28 20.42
CA LEU A 151 -17.92 29.37 21.38
C LEU A 151 -17.10 30.54 20.80
N PHE A 152 -16.13 30.27 19.93
CA PHE A 152 -15.36 31.31 19.26
C PHE A 152 -16.27 32.21 18.39
N PHE A 153 -17.18 31.63 17.61
CA PHE A 153 -18.10 32.39 16.76
C PHE A 153 -19.15 33.17 17.54
N ILE A 154 -19.56 32.68 18.71
CA ILE A 154 -20.62 33.29 19.53
C ILE A 154 -20.07 34.43 20.40
N THR A 155 -18.74 34.55 20.56
CA THR A 155 -18.12 35.50 21.50
C THR A 155 -17.31 36.63 20.84
N PRO A 156 -17.89 37.44 19.92
CA PRO A 156 -17.12 38.41 19.15
C PRO A 156 -16.70 39.68 19.92
N SER A 157 -17.35 40.00 21.05
CA SER A 157 -17.31 41.37 21.61
C SER A 157 -16.21 41.64 22.64
N ASN A 158 -15.58 40.63 23.22
CA ASN A 158 -14.58 40.80 24.29
C ASN A 158 -13.24 40.20 23.89
N LYS A 159 -12.24 41.05 23.62
CA LYS A 159 -10.91 40.65 23.15
C LYS A 159 -10.20 39.67 24.11
N ALA A 160 -10.30 39.89 25.42
CA ALA A 160 -9.66 39.03 26.43
C ALA A 160 -10.34 37.66 26.47
N LEU A 161 -11.67 37.64 26.46
CA LEU A 161 -12.46 36.41 26.45
C LEU A 161 -12.26 35.62 25.14
N ASN A 162 -12.19 36.32 24.01
CA ASN A 162 -11.93 35.70 22.71
C ASN A 162 -10.52 35.08 22.67
N SER A 163 -9.48 35.80 23.11
CA SER A 163 -8.13 35.25 23.22
C SER A 163 -8.07 34.01 24.12
N PHE A 164 -8.82 34.00 25.22
CA PHE A 164 -8.92 32.84 26.11
C PHE A 164 -9.63 31.65 25.44
N ILE A 165 -10.74 31.88 24.74
CA ILE A 165 -11.49 30.85 24.01
C ILE A 165 -10.65 30.26 22.87
N ILE A 166 -9.94 31.09 22.12
CA ILE A 166 -9.00 30.64 21.07
C ILE A 166 -7.94 29.71 21.68
N SER A 167 -7.34 30.10 22.81
CA SER A 167 -6.34 29.30 23.50
C SER A 167 -6.90 27.95 23.95
N LEU A 168 -8.12 27.94 24.50
CA LEU A 168 -8.83 26.71 24.85
C LEU A 168 -9.16 25.84 23.63
N GLY A 169 -9.54 26.46 22.50
CA GLY A 169 -9.79 25.76 21.24
C GLY A 169 -8.55 25.04 20.72
N PHE A 170 -7.38 25.69 20.77
CA PHE A 170 -6.11 25.06 20.40
C PHE A 170 -5.71 23.92 21.33
N ILE A 171 -5.88 24.07 22.64
CA ILE A 171 -5.64 22.97 23.60
C ILE A 171 -6.60 21.81 23.31
N GLY A 172 -7.88 22.11 23.08
CA GLY A 172 -8.90 21.15 22.69
C GLY A 172 -8.56 20.41 21.39
N MET A 173 -8.00 21.10 20.41
CA MET A 173 -7.52 20.52 19.16
C MET A 173 -6.41 19.50 19.41
N ILE A 174 -5.37 19.85 20.17
CA ILE A 174 -4.27 18.94 20.48
C ILE A 174 -4.79 17.69 21.20
N LEU A 175 -5.67 17.88 22.20
CA LEU A 175 -6.28 16.77 22.94
C LEU A 175 -7.16 15.89 22.03
N SER A 176 -7.91 16.49 21.12
CA SER A 176 -8.75 15.80 20.14
C SER A 176 -7.92 14.96 19.17
N VAL A 177 -6.81 15.48 18.66
CA VAL A 177 -5.87 14.73 17.82
C VAL A 177 -5.31 13.53 18.58
N ILE A 178 -4.75 13.75 19.77
CA ILE A 178 -4.20 12.68 20.62
C ILE A 178 -5.26 11.61 20.86
N ARG A 179 -6.48 12.01 21.22
CA ARG A 179 -7.59 11.10 21.51
C ARG A 179 -8.02 10.31 20.29
N THR A 180 -8.11 10.95 19.13
CA THR A 180 -8.42 10.31 17.84
C THR A 180 -7.41 9.22 17.51
N PHE A 181 -6.11 9.51 17.67
CA PHE A 181 -5.07 8.50 17.48
C PHE A 181 -5.17 7.36 18.50
N MET A 182 -5.47 7.64 19.78
CA MET A 182 -5.69 6.58 20.77
C MET A 182 -6.85 5.66 20.38
N VAL A 183 -7.99 6.22 19.98
CA VAL A 183 -9.17 5.46 19.53
C VAL A 183 -8.85 4.64 18.29
N TYR A 184 -8.10 5.22 17.34
CA TYR A 184 -7.64 4.51 16.15
C TYR A 184 -6.76 3.29 16.50
N PHE A 185 -5.79 3.45 17.41
CA PHE A 185 -4.95 2.33 17.85
C PHE A 185 -5.71 1.30 18.70
N GLU A 186 -6.71 1.72 19.47
CA GLU A 186 -7.63 0.80 20.16
C GLU A 186 -8.45 -0.02 19.15
N GLU A 187 -8.92 0.60 18.06
CA GLU A 187 -9.64 -0.06 16.97
C GLU A 187 -8.76 -1.09 16.23
N GLU A 188 -7.53 -0.73 15.87
CA GLU A 188 -6.60 -1.68 15.23
C GLU A 188 -6.26 -2.88 16.13
N ARG A 189 -6.21 -2.67 17.46
CA ARG A 189 -6.02 -3.76 18.42
C ARG A 189 -7.24 -4.67 18.54
N MET A 190 -8.45 -4.13 18.38
CA MET A 190 -9.70 -4.90 18.44
C MET A 190 -9.95 -5.68 17.15
N ASP A 191 -9.62 -5.12 15.98
CA ASP A 191 -9.78 -5.82 14.70
C ASP A 191 -8.60 -6.77 14.38
N GLY A 192 -7.44 -6.60 15.04
CA GLY A 192 -6.22 -7.40 14.84
C GLY A 192 -5.97 -8.55 15.82
N GLY A 193 -6.90 -8.84 16.74
CA GLY A 193 -6.68 -9.81 17.82
C GLY A 193 -7.77 -10.87 17.92
N PHE A 194 -7.41 -12.13 17.68
CA PHE A 194 -7.93 -13.31 18.36
C PHE A 194 -9.41 -13.23 18.75
N TYR A 195 -10.29 -13.76 17.89
CA TYR A 195 -11.51 -14.38 18.38
C TYR A 195 -11.13 -15.43 19.42
N SER A 196 -11.27 -15.06 20.69
CA SER A 196 -11.38 -15.99 21.79
C SER A 196 -12.83 -15.92 22.25
N PRO A 197 -13.74 -16.69 21.64
CA PRO A 197 -15.07 -16.85 22.21
C PRO A 197 -14.91 -17.75 23.42
N THR A 198 -15.12 -17.18 24.61
CA THR A 198 -15.66 -17.85 25.79
C THR A 198 -15.02 -19.18 26.22
N ALA A 199 -14.23 -19.10 27.31
CA ALA A 199 -14.04 -20.11 28.35
C ALA A 199 -14.81 -21.45 28.19
N VAL A 200 -14.26 -22.37 27.42
CA VAL A 200 -14.45 -23.81 27.64
C VAL A 200 -13.20 -24.32 28.37
N LYS A 201 -13.40 -25.02 29.48
CA LYS A 201 -12.36 -25.64 30.31
C LYS A 201 -11.30 -26.33 29.43
N LYS A 202 -10.04 -25.92 29.59
CA LYS A 202 -8.86 -26.58 29.01
C LYS A 202 -8.75 -28.01 29.57
N GLU A 203 -8.96 -29.00 28.71
CA GLU A 203 -8.24 -30.27 28.79
C GLU A 203 -6.76 -30.05 28.37
N PRO A 204 -5.82 -30.93 28.78
CA PRO A 204 -4.39 -30.72 28.60
C PRO A 204 -3.99 -30.68 27.11
N PRO A 205 -2.89 -29.99 26.76
CA PRO A 205 -2.55 -29.73 25.37
C PRO A 205 -2.06 -31.00 24.68
N ALA A 206 -2.82 -31.47 23.70
CA ALA A 206 -2.28 -32.32 22.64
C ALA A 206 -1.27 -31.50 21.82
N GLN A 207 -0.14 -32.12 21.50
CA GLN A 207 0.94 -31.55 20.70
C GLN A 207 0.40 -30.98 19.37
N ASN A 208 0.75 -29.73 19.05
CA ASN A 208 0.29 -29.03 17.84
C ASN A 208 0.86 -29.69 16.56
N PRO A 209 0.01 -30.06 15.58
CA PRO A 209 0.42 -30.61 14.28
C PRO A 209 0.54 -29.55 13.16
N ILE A 210 0.90 -28.31 13.49
CA ILE A 210 0.76 -27.17 12.54
C ILE A 210 2.02 -26.94 11.67
N GLU A 211 3.13 -27.63 11.91
CA GLU A 211 4.30 -27.53 11.01
C GLU A 211 4.20 -28.45 9.77
N ASN A 212 3.13 -29.24 9.65
CA ASN A 212 2.94 -30.20 8.55
C ASN A 212 1.77 -29.88 7.61
N THR A 213 0.97 -28.84 7.84
CA THR A 213 -0.27 -28.61 7.05
C THR A 213 -0.06 -27.79 5.77
N ILE A 214 1.17 -27.35 5.47
CA ILE A 214 1.50 -26.75 4.16
C ILE A 214 2.14 -27.78 3.21
N ASN A 215 2.69 -28.88 3.74
CA ASN A 215 3.25 -29.97 2.93
C ASN A 215 2.26 -31.13 2.67
N SER A 216 0.99 -31.02 3.09
CA SER A 216 0.03 -32.15 3.02
C SER A 216 -1.11 -31.99 2.01
N TYR A 217 -1.06 -31.02 1.08
CA TYR A 217 -1.97 -31.00 -0.07
C TYR A 217 -1.28 -31.26 -1.41
N SER A 218 0.03 -31.55 -1.39
CA SER A 218 0.79 -32.01 -2.56
C SER A 218 1.06 -33.52 -2.44
N GLU A 219 0.02 -34.34 -2.53
CA GLU A 219 0.09 -35.75 -2.97
C GLU A 219 -1.29 -36.44 -2.92
N ASN A 220 -2.36 -35.77 -3.35
CA ASN A 220 -3.53 -36.52 -3.81
C ASN A 220 -3.24 -36.99 -5.24
N ASN A 221 -2.46 -38.06 -5.37
CA ASN A 221 -2.31 -38.81 -6.60
C ASN A 221 -3.64 -39.49 -6.92
N LEU A 222 -4.61 -38.72 -7.43
CA LEU A 222 -5.72 -39.26 -8.20
C LEU A 222 -5.11 -40.09 -9.34
N SER A 223 -5.66 -41.27 -9.58
CA SER A 223 -5.12 -42.12 -10.64
C SER A 223 -5.27 -41.39 -11.97
N ASP A 224 -4.30 -41.54 -12.87
CA ASP A 224 -4.37 -40.95 -14.22
C ASP A 224 -5.58 -41.42 -15.05
N ASP A 225 -6.35 -42.39 -14.52
CA ASP A 225 -7.61 -42.91 -15.07
C ASP A 225 -8.84 -42.07 -14.65
N ASP A 226 -8.71 -41.23 -13.61
CA ASP A 226 -9.79 -40.36 -13.11
C ASP A 226 -9.80 -38.96 -13.75
N ILE A 227 -8.77 -38.64 -14.55
CA ILE A 227 -8.65 -37.35 -15.24
C ILE A 227 -9.43 -37.40 -16.56
N VAL A 228 -10.22 -36.34 -16.81
CA VAL A 228 -10.92 -36.13 -18.08
C VAL A 228 -9.91 -36.25 -19.25
N PRO A 229 -10.11 -37.17 -20.23
CA PRO A 229 -9.13 -37.46 -21.27
C PRO A 229 -8.60 -36.23 -22.02
N GLU A 230 -9.46 -35.23 -22.23
CA GLU A 230 -9.17 -33.97 -22.89
C GLU A 230 -8.15 -33.12 -22.11
N PHE A 231 -8.08 -33.23 -20.78
CA PHE A 231 -7.15 -32.47 -19.93
C PHE A 231 -5.83 -33.18 -19.65
N LYS A 232 -5.71 -34.47 -19.98
CA LYS A 232 -4.48 -35.24 -19.77
C LYS A 232 -3.28 -34.64 -20.50
N GLY A 233 -3.49 -34.11 -21.70
CA GLY A 233 -2.46 -33.40 -22.46
C GLY A 233 -1.94 -32.15 -21.76
N TYR A 234 -2.81 -31.39 -21.11
CA TYR A 234 -2.41 -30.20 -20.35
C TYR A 234 -1.62 -30.55 -19.10
N LYS A 235 -1.94 -31.65 -18.41
CA LYS A 235 -1.16 -32.09 -17.25
C LYS A 235 0.30 -32.33 -17.63
N THR A 236 0.54 -33.03 -18.73
CA THR A 236 1.89 -33.25 -19.25
C THR A 236 2.58 -31.93 -19.60
N GLN A 237 1.89 -31.02 -20.29
CA GLN A 237 2.45 -29.70 -20.61
C GLN A 237 2.85 -28.90 -19.37
N VAL A 238 2.02 -28.89 -18.33
CA VAL A 238 2.32 -28.16 -17.09
C VAL A 238 3.53 -28.75 -16.36
N GLU A 239 3.65 -30.08 -16.31
CA GLU A 239 4.83 -30.73 -15.70
C GLU A 239 6.11 -30.48 -16.53
N ASP A 240 6.04 -30.57 -17.86
CA ASP A 240 7.16 -30.25 -18.73
C ASP A 240 7.63 -28.79 -18.55
N LEU A 241 6.69 -27.85 -18.39
CA LEU A 241 6.98 -26.46 -18.11
C LEU A 241 7.62 -26.25 -16.74
N LYS A 242 7.19 -26.98 -15.70
CA LYS A 242 7.82 -26.94 -14.36
C LYS A 242 9.28 -27.38 -14.41
N ASP A 243 9.55 -28.49 -15.10
CA ASP A 243 10.92 -29.01 -15.23
C ASP A 243 11.82 -28.05 -16.02
N ALA A 244 11.30 -27.47 -17.11
CA ALA A 244 12.02 -26.47 -17.90
C ALA A 244 12.31 -25.20 -17.09
N PHE A 245 11.31 -24.69 -16.37
CA PHE A 245 11.43 -23.49 -15.55
C PHE A 245 12.44 -23.68 -14.43
N LYS A 246 12.36 -24.78 -13.68
CA LYS A 246 13.30 -25.11 -12.61
C LYS A 246 14.75 -25.14 -13.10
N THR A 247 14.98 -25.79 -14.24
CA THR A 247 16.31 -25.87 -14.85
C THR A 247 16.87 -24.47 -15.17
N LYS A 248 16.04 -23.58 -15.72
CA LYS A 248 16.45 -22.20 -16.04
C LYS A 248 16.66 -21.36 -14.79
N GLU A 249 15.76 -21.45 -13.82
CA GLU A 249 15.86 -20.76 -12.53
C GLU A 249 17.16 -21.12 -11.81
N ASP A 250 17.51 -22.40 -11.74
CA ASP A 250 18.74 -22.88 -11.10
C ASP A 250 19.98 -22.29 -11.80
N ASN A 251 19.97 -22.21 -13.13
CA ASN A 251 21.05 -21.61 -13.92
C ASN A 251 21.18 -20.10 -13.67
N VAL A 252 20.07 -19.35 -13.68
CA VAL A 252 20.05 -17.91 -13.38
C VAL A 252 20.58 -17.66 -11.97
N ASN A 253 20.12 -18.43 -10.98
CA ASN A 253 20.57 -18.32 -9.61
C ASN A 253 22.08 -18.58 -9.45
N ASN A 254 22.60 -19.57 -10.18
CA ASN A 254 24.03 -19.86 -10.22
C ASN A 254 24.83 -18.68 -10.80
N LEU A 255 24.41 -18.13 -11.93
CA LEU A 255 25.06 -16.96 -12.56
C LEU A 255 25.02 -15.72 -11.67
N LEU A 256 23.87 -15.39 -11.09
CA LEU A 256 23.74 -14.28 -10.15
C LEU A 256 24.70 -14.42 -8.96
N SER A 257 24.83 -15.62 -8.41
CA SER A 257 25.71 -15.89 -7.27
C SER A 257 27.21 -15.84 -7.59
N LYS A 258 27.57 -16.05 -8.86
CA LYS A 258 28.95 -15.92 -9.35
C LYS A 258 29.32 -14.48 -9.67
N ARG A 259 28.36 -13.70 -10.17
CA ARG A 259 28.59 -12.36 -10.70
C ARG A 259 28.53 -11.28 -9.63
N PHE A 260 27.60 -11.39 -8.68
CA PHE A 260 27.38 -10.37 -7.66
C PHE A 260 27.72 -10.93 -6.29
N THR A 261 28.30 -10.09 -5.43
CA THR A 261 28.47 -10.46 -4.03
C THR A 261 27.12 -10.35 -3.31
N LYS A 262 26.84 -11.24 -2.34
CA LYS A 262 25.55 -11.26 -1.64
C LYS A 262 25.24 -9.95 -0.88
N GLU A 263 26.26 -9.14 -0.64
CA GLU A 263 26.19 -7.87 0.09
C GLU A 263 25.87 -6.69 -0.84
N GLU A 264 25.97 -6.87 -2.17
CA GLU A 264 25.59 -5.86 -3.14
C GLU A 264 24.08 -5.73 -3.25
N LEU A 265 23.61 -4.48 -3.27
CA LEU A 265 22.19 -4.14 -3.44
C LEU A 265 21.60 -4.76 -4.71
N SER A 266 22.40 -4.84 -5.78
CA SER A 266 22.02 -5.41 -7.07
C SER A 266 21.72 -6.91 -6.98
N TYR A 267 22.52 -7.70 -6.24
CA TYR A 267 22.24 -9.12 -6.00
C TYR A 267 20.87 -9.30 -5.32
N GLY A 268 20.59 -8.52 -4.28
CA GLY A 268 19.32 -8.57 -3.55
C GLY A 268 18.12 -8.25 -4.43
N ARG A 269 18.24 -7.22 -5.28
CA ARG A 269 17.19 -6.83 -6.23
C ARG A 269 16.93 -7.91 -7.28
N PHE A 270 17.97 -8.39 -7.96
CA PHE A 270 17.83 -9.42 -8.99
C PHE A 270 17.30 -10.74 -8.43
N LYS A 271 17.79 -11.14 -7.26
CA LYS A 271 17.27 -12.32 -6.57
C LYS A 271 15.80 -12.17 -6.18
N SER A 272 15.35 -10.97 -5.82
CA SER A 272 13.95 -10.70 -5.52
C SER A 272 13.06 -10.95 -6.74
N VAL A 273 13.44 -10.46 -7.92
CA VAL A 273 12.64 -10.65 -9.15
C VAL A 273 12.58 -12.13 -9.54
N VAL A 274 13.69 -12.86 -9.45
CA VAL A 274 13.70 -14.32 -9.72
C VAL A 274 12.79 -15.07 -8.76
N ASN A 275 12.80 -14.72 -7.47
CA ASN A 275 11.92 -15.34 -6.47
C ASN A 275 10.44 -15.03 -6.74
N GLU A 276 10.13 -13.85 -7.27
CA GLU A 276 8.77 -13.46 -7.63
C GLU A 276 8.27 -14.26 -8.83
N PHE A 277 9.11 -14.41 -9.87
CA PHE A 277 8.88 -15.30 -11.00
C PHE A 277 8.59 -16.72 -10.57
N HIS A 278 9.42 -17.26 -9.66
CA HIS A 278 9.20 -18.58 -9.09
C HIS A 278 7.81 -18.69 -8.44
N LYS A 279 7.47 -17.77 -7.54
CA LYS A 279 6.20 -17.79 -6.83
C LYS A 279 5.01 -17.74 -7.80
N THR A 280 5.05 -16.82 -8.76
CA THR A 280 3.97 -16.64 -9.74
C THR A 280 3.84 -17.87 -10.64
N PHE A 281 4.95 -18.39 -11.18
CA PHE A 281 4.95 -19.56 -12.03
C PHE A 281 4.37 -20.79 -11.32
N TYR A 282 4.90 -21.16 -10.14
CA TYR A 282 4.44 -22.34 -9.42
C TYR A 282 3.00 -22.18 -8.90
N SER A 283 2.58 -20.97 -8.53
CA SER A 283 1.17 -20.71 -8.20
C SER A 283 0.24 -20.95 -9.38
N GLN A 284 0.63 -20.58 -10.60
CA GLN A 284 -0.16 -20.87 -11.81
C GLN A 284 -0.15 -22.37 -12.14
N ALA A 285 1.00 -23.04 -12.00
CA ALA A 285 1.13 -24.46 -12.24
C ALA A 285 0.23 -25.27 -11.27
N ASP A 286 0.32 -25.01 -9.97
CA ASP A 286 -0.47 -25.68 -8.94
C ASP A 286 -1.97 -25.43 -9.12
N SER A 287 -2.35 -24.20 -9.43
CA SER A 287 -3.74 -23.84 -9.74
C SER A 287 -4.25 -24.61 -10.96
N THR A 288 -3.44 -24.72 -12.02
CA THR A 288 -3.80 -25.43 -13.25
C THR A 288 -3.92 -26.93 -13.02
N LEU A 289 -2.97 -27.54 -12.31
CA LEU A 289 -3.02 -28.95 -11.94
C LEU A 289 -4.23 -29.25 -11.06
N THR A 290 -4.56 -28.36 -10.13
CA THR A 290 -5.77 -28.49 -9.30
C THR A 290 -7.04 -28.44 -10.16
N MET A 291 -7.13 -27.54 -11.15
CA MET A 291 -8.26 -27.50 -12.08
C MET A 291 -8.37 -28.79 -12.89
N ILE A 292 -7.25 -29.30 -13.41
CA ILE A 292 -7.22 -30.55 -14.18
C ILE A 292 -7.67 -31.75 -13.33
N ASN A 293 -7.20 -31.83 -12.09
CA ASN A 293 -7.47 -32.97 -11.20
C ASN A 293 -8.88 -32.93 -10.58
N LEU A 294 -9.47 -31.75 -10.40
CA LEU A 294 -10.78 -31.59 -9.75
C LEU A 294 -11.93 -31.38 -10.73
N ALA A 295 -11.67 -31.20 -12.03
CA ALA A 295 -12.72 -31.04 -13.03
C ALA A 295 -13.51 -32.36 -13.18
N PRO A 296 -14.82 -32.37 -12.85
CA PRO A 296 -15.62 -33.58 -12.90
C PRO A 296 -15.96 -34.02 -14.34
N GLU A 297 -15.94 -33.07 -15.28
CA GLU A 297 -16.20 -33.28 -16.70
C GLU A 297 -15.58 -32.13 -17.53
N TYR A 298 -15.51 -32.31 -18.84
CA TYR A 298 -15.03 -31.27 -19.75
C TYR A 298 -15.98 -30.07 -19.75
N SER A 299 -15.41 -28.86 -19.69
CA SER A 299 -16.13 -27.64 -20.06
C SER A 299 -15.22 -26.71 -20.85
N GLU A 300 -15.79 -26.05 -21.86
CA GLU A 300 -15.08 -25.08 -22.71
C GLU A 300 -14.46 -23.94 -21.87
N ARG A 301 -15.17 -23.48 -20.84
CA ARG A 301 -14.65 -22.45 -19.92
C ARG A 301 -13.41 -22.91 -19.16
N VAL A 302 -13.40 -24.16 -18.67
CA VAL A 302 -12.24 -24.73 -17.96
C VAL A 302 -11.08 -24.96 -18.92
N ASP A 303 -11.36 -25.46 -20.14
CA ASP A 303 -10.36 -25.63 -21.21
C ASP A 303 -9.67 -24.31 -21.58
N GLU A 304 -10.45 -23.25 -21.83
CA GLU A 304 -9.91 -21.91 -22.12
C GLU A 304 -9.07 -21.36 -20.96
N THR A 305 -9.55 -21.54 -19.72
CA THR A 305 -8.82 -21.08 -18.53
C THR A 305 -7.48 -21.80 -18.38
N ILE A 306 -7.45 -23.11 -18.59
CA ILE A 306 -6.22 -23.92 -18.55
C ILE A 306 -5.26 -23.47 -19.66
N LYS A 307 -5.73 -23.30 -20.90
CA LYS A 307 -4.91 -22.80 -22.02
C LYS A 307 -4.30 -21.44 -21.73
N ASN A 308 -5.09 -20.51 -21.19
CA ASN A 308 -4.60 -19.18 -20.86
C ASN A 308 -3.52 -19.24 -19.77
N LYS A 309 -3.73 -20.05 -18.72
CA LYS A 309 -2.72 -20.25 -17.67
C LYS A 309 -1.43 -20.89 -18.20
N ILE A 310 -1.53 -21.86 -19.12
CA ILE A 310 -0.37 -22.44 -19.80
C ILE A 310 0.36 -21.38 -20.62
N GLY A 311 -0.36 -20.57 -21.40
CA GLY A 311 0.24 -19.48 -22.18
C GLY A 311 0.95 -18.42 -21.30
N LEU A 312 0.43 -18.14 -20.11
CA LEU A 312 1.11 -17.28 -19.13
C LEU A 312 2.39 -17.95 -18.58
N MET A 313 2.34 -19.25 -18.26
CA MET A 313 3.53 -19.99 -17.82
C MET A 313 4.62 -20.04 -18.91
N ASP A 314 4.25 -20.24 -20.17
CA ASP A 314 5.15 -20.15 -21.32
C ASP A 314 5.81 -18.77 -21.43
N SER A 315 5.01 -17.71 -21.24
CA SER A 315 5.52 -16.33 -21.29
C SER A 315 6.52 -16.06 -20.17
N LEU A 316 6.21 -16.50 -18.93
CA LEU A 316 7.13 -16.40 -17.80
C LEU A 316 8.42 -17.18 -18.01
N LEU A 317 8.33 -18.38 -18.62
CA LEU A 317 9.49 -19.17 -19.00
C LEU A 317 10.35 -18.49 -20.07
N GLY A 318 9.70 -17.82 -21.04
CA GLY A 318 10.34 -17.01 -22.07
C GLY A 318 11.18 -15.88 -21.47
N GLU A 319 10.60 -15.10 -20.55
CA GLU A 319 11.34 -14.01 -19.90
C GLU A 319 12.47 -14.51 -18.98
N MET A 320 12.28 -15.64 -18.28
CA MET A 320 13.36 -16.30 -17.53
C MET A 320 14.51 -16.73 -18.47
N ASN A 321 14.19 -17.14 -19.70
CA ASN A 321 15.20 -17.47 -20.70
C ASN A 321 15.93 -16.23 -21.22
N ASN A 322 15.22 -15.13 -21.48
CA ASN A 322 15.84 -13.86 -21.85
C ASN A 322 16.82 -13.39 -20.75
N LEU A 323 16.42 -13.52 -19.48
CA LEU A 323 17.30 -13.17 -18.35
C LEU A 323 18.54 -14.06 -18.31
N LEU A 324 18.37 -15.36 -18.55
CA LEU A 324 19.50 -16.27 -18.64
C LEU A 324 20.45 -15.88 -19.78
N GLU A 325 19.93 -15.56 -20.96
CA GLU A 325 20.72 -15.15 -22.13
C GLU A 325 21.46 -13.84 -21.88
N GLU A 326 20.80 -12.82 -21.32
CA GLU A 326 21.43 -11.55 -20.98
C GLU A 326 22.52 -11.69 -19.91
N LEU A 327 22.30 -12.55 -18.92
CA LEU A 327 23.33 -12.84 -17.92
C LEU A 327 24.54 -13.56 -18.51
N ILE A 328 24.35 -14.41 -19.54
CA ILE A 328 25.42 -15.10 -20.27
C ILE A 328 26.15 -14.16 -21.24
N LEU A 329 25.43 -13.36 -22.01
CA LEU A 329 26.00 -12.44 -23.01
C LEU A 329 26.83 -11.34 -22.35
N ASN A 330 26.41 -10.90 -21.17
CA ASN A 330 27.13 -9.89 -20.39
C ASN A 330 28.22 -10.47 -19.46
N ASP A 331 28.55 -11.76 -19.56
CA ASP A 331 29.57 -12.44 -18.73
C ASP A 331 31.04 -12.10 -19.14
N GLY A 332 31.29 -10.85 -19.54
CA GLY A 332 32.63 -10.43 -20.01
C GLY A 332 32.83 -8.98 -20.45
N LEU A 333 31.86 -8.07 -20.31
CA LEU A 333 31.99 -6.67 -20.75
C LEU A 333 31.63 -5.66 -19.65
N PRO A 334 32.56 -4.78 -19.20
CA PRO A 334 32.37 -3.99 -17.98
C PRO A 334 31.45 -2.76 -18.06
N GLU A 335 30.95 -2.32 -19.22
CA GLU A 335 30.41 -0.94 -19.32
C GLU A 335 29.13 -0.73 -20.14
N LYS A 336 28.44 -1.79 -20.62
CA LYS A 336 27.18 -1.64 -21.38
C LYS A 336 25.93 -2.29 -20.76
N SER A 337 26.06 -3.02 -19.65
CA SER A 337 25.06 -4.02 -19.25
C SER A 337 23.92 -3.52 -18.34
N ASP A 338 24.03 -2.35 -17.71
CA ASP A 338 23.09 -2.02 -16.63
C ASP A 338 21.70 -1.56 -17.16
N GLU A 339 21.65 -0.93 -18.34
CA GLU A 339 20.40 -0.42 -18.92
C GLU A 339 19.56 -1.55 -19.54
N GLU A 340 20.16 -2.42 -20.34
CA GLU A 340 19.49 -3.58 -20.99
C GLU A 340 19.01 -4.61 -19.95
N ILE A 341 19.82 -4.87 -18.91
CA ILE A 341 19.42 -5.73 -17.81
C ILE A 341 18.25 -5.09 -17.03
N THR A 342 18.28 -3.78 -16.79
CA THR A 342 17.18 -3.09 -16.08
C THR A 342 15.88 -3.12 -16.88
N GLU A 343 15.91 -2.88 -18.19
CA GLU A 343 14.75 -2.97 -19.08
C GLU A 343 14.15 -4.38 -19.08
N LEU A 344 15.00 -5.41 -19.08
CA LEU A 344 14.54 -6.79 -18.97
C LEU A 344 13.84 -7.07 -17.64
N PHE A 345 14.37 -6.56 -16.52
CA PHE A 345 13.72 -6.69 -15.23
C PHE A 345 12.40 -5.92 -15.15
N GLU A 346 12.28 -4.78 -15.83
CA GLU A 346 11.01 -4.05 -15.96
C GLU A 346 9.99 -4.83 -16.78
N ASN A 347 10.40 -5.44 -17.90
CA ASN A 347 9.54 -6.31 -18.71
C ASN A 347 9.06 -7.54 -17.93
N MET A 348 9.96 -8.15 -17.16
CA MET A 348 9.66 -9.25 -16.24
C MET A 348 8.62 -8.84 -15.19
N HIS A 349 8.79 -7.66 -14.57
CA HIS A 349 7.87 -7.14 -13.57
C HIS A 349 6.49 -6.79 -14.17
N ASN A 350 6.46 -6.19 -15.36
CA ASN A 350 5.23 -5.92 -16.11
C ASN A 350 4.46 -7.20 -16.45
N LEU A 351 5.17 -8.29 -16.81
CA LEU A 351 4.54 -9.57 -17.07
C LEU A 351 3.91 -10.18 -15.80
N ILE A 352 4.60 -10.13 -14.65
CA ILE A 352 4.03 -10.54 -13.36
C ILE A 352 2.75 -9.75 -13.06
N ASN A 353 2.81 -8.42 -13.19
CA ASN A 353 1.67 -7.55 -12.92
C ASN A 353 0.47 -7.86 -13.83
N SER A 354 0.72 -8.24 -15.09
CA SER A 354 -0.32 -8.68 -16.02
C SER A 354 -0.98 -10.01 -15.63
N VAL A 355 -0.22 -10.95 -15.05
CA VAL A 355 -0.74 -12.22 -14.52
C VAL A 355 -1.60 -11.96 -13.30
N ASP A 356 -1.17 -11.05 -12.42
CA ASP A 356 -1.93 -10.66 -11.24
C ASP A 356 -3.25 -9.98 -11.60
N ASP A 357 -3.31 -9.20 -12.67
CA ASP A 357 -4.56 -8.62 -13.16
C ASP A 357 -5.49 -9.66 -13.80
N TYR A 358 -4.96 -10.72 -14.40
CA TYR A 358 -5.77 -11.82 -14.94
C TYR A 358 -6.42 -12.68 -13.83
N ASN A 359 -5.76 -12.88 -12.69
CA ASN A 359 -6.34 -13.62 -11.55
C ASN A 359 -7.43 -12.83 -10.78
N LYS A 360 -7.68 -11.57 -11.18
CA LYS A 360 -8.58 -10.63 -10.50
C LYS A 360 -9.98 -10.56 -11.12
N GLU A 361 -10.16 -11.11 -12.33
CA GLU A 361 -11.44 -11.41 -12.98
C GLU A 361 -11.92 -12.82 -12.63
#